data_AF-A0AAV1LAA4-F1
#
_entry.id   AF-A0AAV1LAA4-F1
#
_cell.length_a   1.000
_cell.length_b   1.000
_cell.length_c   1.000
_cell.angle_alpha   90.00
_cell.angle_beta   90.00
_cell.angle_gamma   90.00
#
_symmetry.space_group_name_H-M   'P 1'
#
loop_
_entity.id
_entity.type
_entity.pdbx_description
1 polymer ?
#
loop_
_entity_poly.entity_id
_entity_poly.type
_entity_poly.pdbx_seq_one_letter_code
_entity_poly.pdbx_strand_id
1 'polypeptide(L)'
;MPWPARSPDLTPMDFYVWGCMKSFVYSEPNPVSSVEDLRERIVDAANKMRTTLTTGVVKTGLRRRMRQCIRNRGSHVEHEL
;
A
#
# COMPACT_ATOMS: atom_id res chain seq x y z
N MET A 1 17.38 10.52 5.33
CA MET A 1 17.65 9.86 4.04
C MET A 1 16.86 10.59 2.95
N PRO A 2 17.49 11.02 1.85
CA PRO A 2 16.75 11.63 0.74
C PRO A 2 15.88 10.56 0.07
N TRP A 3 14.61 10.90 -0.20
CA TRP A 3 13.70 10.07 -0.99
C TRP A 3 13.65 10.60 -2.42
N PRO A 4 13.85 9.77 -3.45
CA PRO A 4 13.79 10.23 -4.83
C PRO A 4 12.39 10.77 -5.18
N ALA A 5 12.35 11.85 -5.96
CA ALA A 5 11.09 12.40 -6.46
C ALA A 5 10.36 11.36 -7.32
N ARG A 6 9.01 11.43 -7.36
CA ARG A 6 8.16 10.58 -8.22
C ARG A 6 8.43 9.07 -8.07
N SER A 7 8.63 8.60 -6.84
CA SER A 7 8.93 7.18 -6.56
C SER A 7 7.82 6.45 -5.77
N PRO A 8 6.55 6.44 -6.24
CA PRO A 8 5.47 5.69 -5.58
C PRO A 8 5.77 4.19 -5.53
N ASP A 9 6.48 3.70 -6.54
CA ASP A 9 7.06 2.37 -6.66
C ASP A 9 7.87 1.90 -5.45
N LEU A 10 8.48 2.84 -4.72
CA LEU A 10 9.28 2.58 -3.53
C LEU A 10 8.53 2.93 -2.25
N THR A 11 7.41 3.67 -2.31
CA THR A 11 6.71 4.18 -1.13
C THR A 11 5.76 3.10 -0.61
N PRO A 12 5.96 2.54 0.60
CA PRO A 12 5.11 1.48 1.13
C PRO A 12 3.63 1.84 1.22
N MET A 13 3.34 3.12 1.47
CA MET A 13 1.96 3.61 1.48
C MET A 13 1.29 3.40 0.12
N ASP A 14 1.98 3.77 -0.96
CA ASP A 14 1.45 3.74 -2.32
C ASP A 14 1.40 2.33 -2.88
N PHE A 15 2.50 1.57 -2.81
CA PHE A 15 2.56 0.25 -3.44
C PHE A 15 1.83 -0.86 -2.67
N TYR A 16 1.44 -0.62 -1.41
CA TYR A 16 0.86 -1.65 -0.56
C TYR A 16 -0.31 -1.18 0.29
N VAL A 17 -0.11 -0.20 1.19
CA VAL A 17 -1.10 0.15 2.22
C VAL A 17 -2.40 0.64 1.59
N TRP A 18 -2.35 1.55 0.62
CA TRP A 18 -3.57 2.08 0.00
C TRP A 18 -4.34 1.03 -0.82
N GLY A 19 -3.66 0.08 -1.46
CA GLY A 19 -4.32 -1.03 -2.14
C GLY A 19 -5.05 -1.93 -1.15
N CYS A 20 -4.37 -2.32 -0.07
CA CYS A 20 -4.93 -3.17 0.98
C CYS A 20 -6.08 -2.49 1.74
N MET A 21 -5.92 -1.22 2.10
CA MET A 21 -6.97 -0.45 2.78
C MET A 21 -8.22 -0.35 1.93
N LYS A 22 -8.10 -0.02 0.63
CA LYS A 22 -9.25 0.00 -0.28
C LYS A 22 -9.95 -1.36 -0.33
N SER A 23 -9.19 -2.47 -0.38
CA SER A 23 -9.80 -3.80 -0.39
C SER A 23 -10.65 -4.10 0.85
N PHE A 24 -10.25 -3.58 2.03
CA PHE A 24 -11.04 -3.73 3.26
C PHE A 24 -12.21 -2.75 3.36
N VAL A 25 -12.04 -1.50 2.94
CA VAL A 25 -13.11 -0.50 2.96
C VAL A 25 -14.28 -0.93 2.06
N TYR A 26 -13.96 -1.55 0.92
CA TYR A 26 -14.94 -1.97 -0.08
C TYR A 26 -15.17 -3.50 -0.10
N SER A 27 -14.82 -4.23 0.96
CA SER A 27 -15.05 -5.69 1.01
C SER A 27 -16.51 -6.05 1.24
N GLU A 28 -17.27 -5.16 1.88
CA GLU A 28 -18.68 -5.35 2.20
C GLU A 28 -19.53 -5.27 0.92
N PRO A 29 -20.55 -6.13 0.75
CA PRO A 29 -21.43 -6.11 -0.43
C PRO A 29 -22.31 -4.85 -0.50
N ASN A 30 -22.54 -4.19 0.65
CA ASN A 30 -23.29 -2.95 0.70
C ASN A 30 -22.41 -1.77 0.29
N PRO A 31 -22.88 -0.89 -0.63
CA PRO A 31 -22.14 0.31 -1.00
C PRO A 31 -21.97 1.25 0.21
N VAL A 32 -20.97 2.11 0.12
CA VAL A 32 -20.78 3.19 1.09
C VAL A 32 -21.91 4.19 0.94
N SER A 33 -22.65 4.43 2.02
CA SER A 33 -23.91 5.18 2.00
C SER A 33 -23.79 6.63 2.47
N SER A 34 -22.71 6.97 3.18
CA SER A 34 -22.43 8.31 3.69
C SER A 34 -20.93 8.53 3.93
N VAL A 35 -20.54 9.78 4.21
CA VAL A 35 -19.16 10.12 4.60
C VAL A 35 -18.82 9.53 5.96
N GLU A 36 -19.80 9.46 6.88
CA GLU A 36 -19.66 8.86 8.20
C GLU A 36 -19.40 7.36 8.10
N ASP A 37 -20.19 6.64 7.30
CA ASP A 37 -19.99 5.21 6.99
C ASP A 37 -18.59 4.97 6.39
N LEU A 38 -18.17 5.83 5.44
CA LEU A 38 -16.82 5.74 4.88
C LEU A 38 -15.72 5.91 5.95
N ARG A 39 -15.88 6.86 6.86
CA ARG A 39 -14.91 7.12 7.94
C ARG A 39 -14.81 5.91 8.87
N GLU A 40 -15.94 5.34 9.26
CA GLU A 40 -15.99 4.14 10.11
C GLU A 40 -15.30 2.96 9.43
N ARG A 41 -15.63 2.69 8.15
CA ARG A 41 -14.97 1.62 7.38
C ARG A 41 -13.47 1.83 7.22
N ILE A 42 -12.99 3.07 7.08
CA ILE A 42 -11.55 3.36 7.04
C ILE A 42 -10.88 3.05 8.38
N VAL A 43 -11.50 3.42 9.50
CA VAL A 43 -10.98 3.11 10.85
C VAL A 43 -10.93 1.59 11.06
N ASP A 44 -11.98 0.88 10.68
CA ASP A 44 -12.04 -0.58 10.78
C ASP A 44 -11.00 -1.27 9.89
N ALA A 45 -10.83 -0.78 8.65
CA ALA A 45 -9.79 -1.24 7.75
C ALA A 45 -8.40 -1.04 8.36
N ALA A 46 -8.12 0.12 8.97
CA ALA A 46 -6.86 0.40 9.64
C ALA A 46 -6.63 -0.56 10.84
N ASN A 47 -7.67 -0.84 11.63
CA ASN A 47 -7.60 -1.78 12.75
C ASN A 47 -7.32 -3.22 12.27
N LYS A 48 -8.01 -3.68 11.21
CA LYS A 48 -7.77 -4.98 10.56
C LYS A 48 -6.35 -5.08 9.98
N MET A 49 -5.88 -4.01 9.35
CA MET A 49 -4.52 -3.93 8.83
C MET A 49 -3.49 -3.98 9.95
N ARG A 50 -3.74 -3.34 11.10
CA ARG A 50 -2.82 -3.38 12.23
C ARG A 50 -2.59 -4.81 12.75
N THR A 51 -3.61 -5.66 12.71
CA THR A 51 -3.49 -7.06 13.15
C THR A 51 -2.92 -7.97 12.06
N THR A 52 -3.17 -7.67 10.79
CA THR A 52 -2.81 -8.54 9.65
C THR A 52 -1.45 -8.20 9.04
N LEU A 53 -1.09 -6.91 9.01
CA LEU A 53 0.13 -6.44 8.36
C LEU A 53 1.31 -6.51 9.30
N THR A 54 2.26 -7.37 8.95
CA THR A 54 3.57 -7.38 9.62
C THR A 54 4.54 -6.43 8.93
N THR A 55 5.43 -5.82 9.72
CA THR A 55 6.53 -5.01 9.15
C THR A 55 7.44 -5.83 8.23
N GLY A 56 7.45 -7.17 8.37
CA GLY A 56 8.20 -8.08 7.52
C GLY A 56 7.75 -8.06 6.06
N VAL A 57 6.43 -8.12 5.81
CA VAL A 57 5.88 -8.10 4.45
C VAL A 57 6.26 -6.81 3.73
N VAL A 58 6.11 -5.68 4.41
CA VAL A 58 6.48 -4.36 3.87
C VAL A 58 7.98 -4.26 3.60
N LYS A 59 8.83 -4.69 4.55
CA LYS A 59 10.29 -4.66 4.40
C LYS A 59 10.77 -5.55 3.23
N THR A 60 10.20 -6.74 3.09
CA THR A 60 10.55 -7.66 2.00
C THR A 60 10.13 -7.09 0.65
N GLY A 61 8.90 -6.56 0.55
CA GLY A 61 8.40 -5.90 -0.65
C GLY A 61 9.28 -4.69 -1.05
N LEU A 62 9.62 -3.84 -0.10
CA LEU A 62 10.49 -2.68 -0.33
C LEU A 62 11.88 -3.09 -0.83
N ARG A 63 12.51 -4.08 -0.19
CA ARG A 63 13.82 -4.59 -0.64
C ARG A 63 13.78 -5.19 -2.05
N ARG A 64 12.67 -5.85 -2.41
CA ARG A 64 12.48 -6.41 -3.76
C ARG A 64 12.38 -5.28 -4.80
N ARG A 65 11.56 -4.27 -4.52
CA ARG A 65 11.36 -3.06 -5.32
C ARG A 65 12.65 -2.26 -5.51
N MET A 66 13.40 -2.02 -4.43
CA MET A 66 14.71 -1.34 -4.49
C MET A 66 15.70 -2.08 -5.39
N ARG A 67 15.79 -3.41 -5.28
CA ARG A 67 16.67 -4.21 -6.15
C ARG A 67 16.27 -4.14 -7.61
N GLN A 68 14.97 -4.15 -7.93
CA GLN A 68 14.48 -3.97 -9.30
C GLN A 68 14.82 -2.57 -9.81
N CYS A 69 14.60 -1.53 -9.01
CA CYS A 69 14.92 -0.15 -9.37
C CYS A 69 16.41 0.02 -9.72
N ILE A 70 17.31 -0.62 -8.95
CA ILE A 70 18.76 -0.64 -9.24
C ILE A 70 19.04 -1.34 -10.58
N ARG A 71 18.43 -2.52 -10.84
CA ARG A 71 18.57 -3.21 -12.14
C ARG A 71 18.10 -2.35 -13.30
N ASN A 72 17.05 -1.58 -13.07
CA ASN A 72 16.43 -0.70 -14.05
C ASN A 72 17.12 0.66 -14.16
N ARG A 73 18.29 0.84 -13.51
CA ARG A 73 19.05 2.10 -13.49
C ARG A 73 18.20 3.30 -13.06
N GLY A 74 17.28 3.09 -12.11
CA GLY A 74 16.39 4.13 -11.59
C GLY A 74 15.04 4.27 -12.30
N SER A 75 14.73 3.44 -13.30
CA SER A 75 13.40 3.42 -13.93
C SER A 75 12.32 2.76 -13.06
N HIS A 76 11.07 2.88 -13.50
CA HIS A 76 9.88 2.31 -12.85
C HIS A 76 9.94 0.79 -12.70
N VAL A 77 9.24 0.25 -11.69
CA VAL A 77 9.32 -1.19 -11.34
C VAL A 77 7.98 -1.93 -11.39
N GLU A 78 6.85 -1.22 -11.46
CA GLU A 78 5.49 -1.80 -11.40
C GLU A 78 5.21 -2.94 -12.39
N HIS A 79 5.81 -2.89 -13.59
CA HIS A 79 5.55 -3.87 -14.67
C HIS A 79 6.50 -5.08 -14.62
N GLU A 80 7.38 -5.14 -13.64
CA GLU A 80 8.53 -6.08 -13.61
C GLU A 80 8.66 -6.84 -12.28
N LEU A 81 7.61 -6.83 -11.44
CA LEU A 81 7.60 -7.34 -10.06
C LEU A 81 6.62 -8.48 -9.79
#